data_AF-A0A9E5UIP9-F1
#
_entry.id   AF-A0A9E5UIP9-F1
#
_cell.length_a   1.000
_cell.length_b   1.000
_cell.length_c   1.000
_cell.angle_alpha   90.00
_cell.angle_beta   90.00
_cell.angle_gamma   90.00
#
_symmetry.space_group_name_H-M   'P 1'
#
loop_
_entity.id
_entity.type
_entity.pdbx_description
1 polymer ?
#
loop_
_entity_poly.entity_id
_entity_poly.type
_entity_poly.pdbx_seq_one_letter_code
_entity_poly.pdbx_strand_id
1 'polypeptide(L)'
;MPVRTRLSVIAAAALLLPALATAQANVYRWVDSNGKVHYSDTPPPEPQKNLTQKRVGGGYAADAVQLPYATQVAMQKSPVTLYTGADCGDPCKQGRELLSKRGIPFSERDAQANADDAETLKKLVGAAEVPVLTVG
;
A
#
# COMPACT_ATOMS: atom_id res chain seq x y z
N MET A 1 59.80 27.41 41.65
CA MET A 1 59.14 26.08 41.62
C MET A 1 57.71 26.27 42.12
N PRO A 2 56.63 25.62 41.65
CA PRO A 2 56.33 24.91 40.40
C PRO A 2 54.87 25.14 39.91
N VAL A 3 54.57 25.86 38.80
CA VAL A 3 53.18 25.85 38.23
C VAL A 3 53.15 25.81 36.69
N ARG A 4 54.30 25.65 36.02
CA ARG A 4 54.33 25.34 34.57
C ARG A 4 53.67 23.99 34.23
N THR A 5 53.42 23.14 35.23
CA THR A 5 52.75 21.85 35.12
C THR A 5 51.22 21.92 35.09
N ARG A 6 50.60 23.08 35.35
CA ARG A 6 49.12 23.19 35.35
C ARG A 6 48.52 23.53 33.98
N LEU A 7 49.30 24.04 33.03
CA LEU A 7 48.78 24.36 31.69
C LEU A 7 48.67 23.12 30.77
N SER A 8 49.43 22.06 31.01
CA SER A 8 49.42 20.86 30.16
C SER A 8 48.25 19.91 30.43
N VAL A 9 47.51 20.10 31.53
CA VAL A 9 46.37 19.23 31.90
C VAL A 9 45.06 19.68 31.24
N ILE A 10 44.95 20.95 30.87
CA ILE A 10 43.70 21.49 30.27
C ILE A 10 43.59 21.14 28.78
N ALA A 11 44.72 20.89 28.09
CA ALA A 11 44.72 20.52 26.67
C ALA A 11 44.42 19.03 26.39
N ALA A 12 44.40 18.17 27.42
CA ALA A 12 44.19 16.72 27.25
C ALA A 12 42.75 16.26 27.52
N ALA A 13 41.85 17.15 27.97
CA ALA A 13 40.46 16.79 28.26
C ALA A 13 39.48 17.04 27.10
N ALA A 14 39.95 17.61 25.97
CA ALA A 14 39.12 17.99 24.83
C ALA A 14 38.96 16.89 23.75
N LEU A 15 39.43 15.66 24.01
CA LEU A 15 39.53 14.59 23.01
C LEU A 15 38.93 13.25 23.45
N LEU A 16 37.87 13.29 24.27
CA LEU A 16 37.02 12.14 24.56
C LEU A 16 35.62 12.43 23.95
N LEU A 17 35.42 12.05 22.68
CA LEU A 17 34.67 10.86 22.25
C LEU A 17 33.13 11.09 22.19
N PRO A 18 32.39 10.36 21.35
CA PRO A 18 31.90 10.85 20.05
C PRO A 18 30.37 10.71 19.89
N ALA A 19 29.86 11.29 18.79
CA ALA A 19 28.65 10.90 18.05
C ALA A 19 27.48 10.28 18.82
N LEU A 20 26.46 11.11 19.11
CA LEU A 20 25.09 10.61 19.28
C LEU A 20 24.63 10.03 17.93
N ALA A 21 24.86 8.74 17.73
CA ALA A 21 24.17 7.99 16.69
C ALA A 21 22.68 8.01 17.04
N THR A 22 21.87 8.68 16.22
CA THR A 22 20.42 8.61 16.27
C THR A 22 20.02 7.16 16.02
N ALA A 23 19.72 6.41 17.07
CA ALA A 23 19.12 5.09 16.95
C ALA A 23 17.74 5.27 16.28
N GLN A 24 17.69 5.07 14.96
CA GLN A 24 16.42 4.91 14.26
C GLN A 24 15.86 3.56 14.69
N ALA A 25 14.96 3.58 15.68
CA ALA A 25 14.19 2.42 16.07
C ALA A 25 13.30 2.03 14.87
N ASN A 26 13.76 1.04 14.11
CA ASN A 26 12.98 0.47 13.03
C ASN A 26 11.92 -0.44 13.67
N VAL A 27 10.72 0.10 13.85
CA VAL A 27 9.58 -0.71 14.31
C VAL A 27 9.12 -1.59 13.14
N TYR A 28 9.40 -2.88 13.23
CA TYR A 28 8.97 -3.86 12.24
C TYR A 28 7.51 -4.24 12.50
N ARG A 29 6.67 -4.13 11.46
CA ARG A 29 5.28 -4.55 11.50
C ARG A 29 5.05 -5.71 10.53
N TRP A 30 4.57 -6.84 11.02
CA TRP A 30 4.16 -7.97 10.17
C TRP A 30 2.79 -8.53 10.58
N VAL A 31 2.19 -9.31 9.69
CA VAL A 31 0.92 -9.99 9.93
C VAL A 31 1.19 -11.49 9.93
N ASP A 32 0.75 -12.18 10.97
CA ASP A 32 0.90 -13.64 11.05
C ASP A 32 -0.17 -14.38 10.21
N SER A 33 -0.04 -15.72 10.12
CA SER A 33 -0.99 -16.57 9.39
C SER A 33 -2.42 -16.53 9.94
N ASN A 34 -2.62 -15.99 11.14
CA ASN A 34 -3.91 -15.83 11.79
C ASN A 34 -4.48 -14.40 11.64
N GLY A 35 -3.81 -13.54 10.87
CA GLY A 35 -4.24 -12.16 10.61
C GLY A 35 -3.95 -11.19 11.76
N LYS A 36 -3.17 -11.58 12.78
CA LYS A 36 -2.79 -10.65 13.86
C LYS A 36 -1.60 -9.81 13.45
N VAL A 37 -1.69 -8.52 13.74
CA VAL A 37 -0.62 -7.54 13.49
C VAL A 37 0.33 -7.55 14.68
N HIS A 38 1.61 -7.77 14.39
CA HIS A 38 2.69 -7.71 15.37
C HIS A 38 3.57 -6.49 15.09
N TYR A 39 4.04 -5.84 16.17
CA TYR A 39 5.01 -4.75 16.14
C TYR A 39 6.22 -5.16 16.99
N SER A 40 7.42 -5.07 16.46
CA SER A 40 8.65 -5.39 17.21
C SER A 40 9.79 -4.47 16.78
N ASP A 41 10.61 -4.07 17.75
CA ASP A 41 11.84 -3.30 17.52
C ASP A 41 13.01 -4.21 17.09
N THR A 42 12.84 -5.53 17.22
CA THR A 42 13.83 -6.54 16.85
C THR A 42 13.46 -7.19 15.52
N PRO A 43 14.39 -7.30 14.55
CA PRO A 43 14.11 -7.95 13.26
C PRO A 43 13.67 -9.41 13.46
N PRO A 44 12.69 -9.90 12.67
CA PRO A 44 12.18 -11.26 12.83
C PRO A 44 13.29 -12.30 12.62
N PRO A 45 13.40 -13.33 13.49
CA PRO A 45 14.51 -14.30 13.47
C PRO A 45 14.47 -15.30 12.31
N GLU A 46 13.49 -15.24 11.41
CA GLU A 46 13.37 -16.17 10.28
C GLU A 46 13.03 -15.42 8.98
N PRO A 47 13.44 -15.94 7.81
CA PRO A 47 12.94 -15.46 6.53
C PRO A 47 11.44 -15.75 6.47
N GLN A 48 10.63 -14.80 6.96
CA GLN A 48 9.19 -14.87 6.84
C GLN A 48 8.87 -14.91 5.35
N LYS A 49 8.20 -16.01 4.94
CA LYS A 49 7.81 -16.33 3.57
C LYS A 49 6.85 -15.32 2.92
N ASN A 50 6.66 -14.16 3.53
CA ASN A 50 5.81 -13.06 3.08
C ASN A 50 6.51 -11.71 3.30
N LEU A 51 7.76 -11.57 2.86
CA LEU A 51 8.23 -10.28 2.34
C LEU A 51 7.28 -9.92 1.19
N THR A 52 6.22 -9.21 1.52
CA THR A 52 5.16 -8.87 0.59
C THR A 52 5.66 -7.70 -0.26
N GLN A 53 6.59 -7.98 -1.18
CA GLN A 53 6.56 -7.30 -2.46
C GLN A 53 5.43 -7.95 -3.26
N LYS A 54 4.18 -7.60 -2.93
CA LYS A 54 3.02 -8.03 -3.71
C LYS A 54 2.99 -7.22 -5.00
N ARG A 55 3.75 -7.65 -6.00
CA ARG A 55 3.30 -7.49 -7.38
C ARG A 55 2.20 -8.51 -7.59
N VAL A 56 0.95 -8.06 -7.44
CA VAL A 56 -0.20 -8.75 -8.02
C VAL A 56 -0.63 -7.93 -9.22
N GLY A 57 -0.91 -8.65 -10.31
CA GLY A 57 -1.05 -8.17 -11.68
C GLY A 57 -1.87 -6.90 -11.84
N GLY A 58 -1.50 -6.15 -12.88
CA GLY A 58 -1.95 -4.81 -13.26
C GLY A 58 -3.36 -4.45 -12.79
N GLY A 59 -3.41 -3.88 -11.60
CA GLY A 59 -4.50 -3.09 -11.07
C GLY A 59 -3.85 -1.91 -10.38
N TYR A 60 -4.50 -0.75 -10.42
CA TYR A 60 -4.06 0.43 -9.66
C TYR A 60 -3.68 -0.03 -8.26
N ALA A 61 -2.38 -0.04 -7.99
CA ALA A 61 -1.88 -0.25 -6.66
C ALA A 61 -2.43 0.94 -5.87
N ALA A 62 -3.49 0.69 -5.10
CA ALA A 62 -3.58 1.34 -3.82
C ALA A 62 -2.25 1.01 -3.14
N ASP A 63 -1.30 1.93 -3.25
CA ASP A 63 -0.32 2.14 -2.20
C ASP A 63 -1.05 1.90 -0.90
N ALA A 64 -0.43 1.17 0.01
CA ALA A 64 -0.99 0.84 1.30
C ALA A 64 -1.15 2.09 2.20
N VAL A 65 -1.62 3.21 1.65
CA VAL A 65 -2.53 4.14 2.29
C VAL A 65 -3.54 3.26 3.02
N GLN A 66 -3.41 3.17 4.34
CA GLN A 66 -4.49 2.66 5.16
C GLN A 66 -5.70 3.54 4.87
N LEU A 67 -6.56 3.08 3.94
CA LEU A 67 -7.86 3.67 3.71
C LEU A 67 -8.55 3.73 5.08
N PRO A 68 -9.28 4.81 5.41
CA PRO A 68 -10.02 4.88 6.66
C PRO A 68 -10.83 3.60 6.87
N TYR A 69 -10.91 3.09 8.10
CA TYR A 69 -11.58 1.82 8.40
C TYR A 69 -13.02 1.78 7.83
N ALA A 70 -13.74 2.91 7.90
CA ALA A 70 -15.07 3.05 7.29
C ALA A 70 -15.06 2.77 5.78
N THR A 71 -14.06 3.24 5.04
CA THR A 71 -13.89 2.99 3.60
C THR A 71 -13.57 1.52 3.33
N GLN A 72 -12.74 0.89 4.16
CA GLN A 72 -12.45 -0.55 4.02
C GLN A 72 -13.70 -1.40 4.26
N VAL A 73 -14.52 -1.07 5.26
CA VAL A 73 -15.80 -1.74 5.51
C VAL A 73 -16.77 -1.51 4.36
N ALA A 74 -16.84 -0.30 3.79
CA ALA A 74 -17.67 0.00 2.63
C ALA A 74 -17.26 -0.85 1.41
N MET A 75 -15.96 -0.97 1.13
CA MET A 75 -15.43 -1.82 0.06
C MET A 75 -15.83 -3.28 0.21
N GLN A 76 -15.79 -3.81 1.43
CA GLN A 76 -16.12 -5.21 1.70
C GLN A 76 -17.62 -5.48 1.57
N LYS A 77 -18.46 -4.52 1.99
CA LYS A 77 -19.92 -4.66 1.95
C LYS A 77 -20.53 -4.34 0.59
N SER A 78 -19.88 -3.49 -0.18
CA SER A 78 -20.41 -2.97 -1.45
C SER A 78 -19.25 -2.64 -2.39
N PRO A 79 -18.55 -3.66 -2.90
CA PRO A 79 -17.45 -3.46 -3.83
C PRO A 79 -17.95 -2.77 -5.11
N VAL A 80 -17.16 -1.81 -5.59
CA VAL A 80 -17.41 -1.15 -6.87
C VAL A 80 -16.60 -1.86 -7.94
N THR A 81 -17.27 -2.31 -9.00
CA THR A 81 -16.60 -2.90 -10.18
C THR A 81 -16.95 -2.07 -11.41
N LEU A 82 -15.92 -1.71 -12.17
CA LEU A 82 -16.06 -1.06 -13.47
C LEU A 82 -15.71 -2.07 -14.56
N TYR A 83 -16.70 -2.42 -15.38
CA TYR A 83 -16.51 -3.23 -16.58
C TYR A 83 -16.11 -2.32 -17.75
N THR A 84 -15.01 -2.67 -18.39
CA THR A 84 -14.39 -1.96 -19.51
C THR A 84 -14.11 -2.90 -20.66
N GLY A 85 -13.54 -2.37 -21.75
CA GLY A 85 -13.13 -3.15 -22.91
C GLY A 85 -12.16 -2.35 -23.78
N ALA A 86 -11.42 -3.07 -24.63
CA ALA A 86 -10.49 -2.50 -25.60
C ALA A 86 -11.08 -1.36 -26.45
N ASP A 87 -12.35 -1.50 -26.86
CA ASP A 87 -13.03 -0.54 -27.75
C ASP A 87 -13.80 0.56 -26.98
N CYS A 88 -13.71 0.58 -25.65
CA CYS A 88 -14.52 1.45 -24.80
C CYS A 88 -14.08 2.93 -24.83
N GLY A 89 -12.84 3.21 -25.25
CA GLY A 89 -12.33 4.58 -25.44
C GLY A 89 -12.53 5.54 -24.27
N ASP A 90 -12.92 6.78 -24.59
CA ASP A 90 -13.09 7.87 -23.63
C ASP A 90 -14.13 7.60 -22.52
N PRO A 91 -15.30 6.99 -22.78
CA PRO A 91 -16.25 6.62 -21.74
C PRO A 91 -15.63 5.83 -20.57
N CYS A 92 -14.81 4.81 -20.86
CA CYS A 92 -14.12 4.05 -19.80
C CYS A 92 -13.07 4.89 -19.07
N LYS A 93 -12.37 5.76 -19.79
CA LYS A 93 -11.40 6.69 -19.19
C LYS A 93 -12.08 7.65 -18.20
N GLN A 94 -13.19 8.26 -18.61
CA GLN A 94 -13.97 9.16 -17.76
C GLN A 94 -14.54 8.43 -16.54
N GLY A 95 -15.02 7.20 -16.70
CA GLY A 95 -15.47 6.36 -15.58
C GLY A 95 -14.38 6.18 -14.51
N ARG A 96 -13.18 5.79 -14.92
CA ARG A 96 -12.03 5.62 -14.00
C ARG A 96 -11.62 6.93 -13.33
N GLU A 97 -11.59 8.03 -14.07
CA GLU A 97 -11.25 9.34 -13.53
C GLU A 97 -12.29 9.81 -12.51
N LEU A 98 -13.58 9.58 -12.75
CA LEU A 98 -14.66 9.96 -11.84
C LEU A 98 -14.61 9.18 -10.52
N LEU A 99 -14.26 7.90 -10.56
CA LEU A 99 -14.07 7.07 -9.36
C LEU A 99 -12.82 7.49 -8.59
N SER A 100 -11.71 7.67 -9.30
CA SER A 100 -10.44 8.08 -8.70
C SER A 100 -10.53 9.46 -8.05
N LYS A 101 -11.15 10.43 -8.74
CA LYS A 101 -11.37 11.79 -8.22
C LYS A 101 -12.23 11.81 -6.95
N ARG A 102 -13.13 10.84 -6.81
CA ARG A 102 -13.98 10.68 -5.62
C ARG A 102 -13.33 9.82 -4.53
N GLY A 103 -12.13 9.30 -4.76
CA GLY A 103 -11.46 8.37 -3.84
C GLY A 103 -12.26 7.08 -3.63
N ILE A 104 -13.07 6.69 -4.62
CA ILE A 104 -13.85 5.45 -4.57
C ILE A 104 -12.92 4.33 -5.03
N PRO A 105 -12.54 3.40 -4.14
CA PRO A 105 -11.79 2.22 -4.53
C PRO A 105 -12.68 1.29 -5.38
N PHE A 106 -12.17 0.86 -6.54
CA PHE A 106 -12.88 0.01 -7.48
C PHE A 106 -11.97 -1.06 -8.08
N SER A 107 -12.58 -2.15 -8.56
CA SER A 107 -11.91 -3.15 -9.41
C SER A 107 -12.29 -2.90 -10.87
N GLU A 108 -11.34 -3.05 -11.78
CA GLU A 108 -11.61 -2.95 -13.22
C GLU A 108 -11.62 -4.35 -13.84
N ARG A 109 -12.59 -4.62 -14.72
CA ARG A 109 -12.77 -5.91 -15.41
C ARG A 109 -12.92 -5.68 -16.90
N ASP A 110 -12.11 -6.33 -17.71
CA ASP A 110 -12.18 -6.20 -19.17
C ASP A 110 -13.08 -7.30 -19.73
N ALA A 111 -14.31 -6.91 -20.10
CA ALA A 111 -15.33 -7.79 -20.64
C ALA A 111 -15.08 -8.18 -22.12
N GLN A 112 -14.12 -7.57 -22.81
CA GLN A 112 -13.74 -7.96 -24.18
C GLN A 112 -12.53 -8.89 -24.18
N ALA A 113 -11.60 -8.71 -23.23
CA ALA A 113 -10.42 -9.57 -23.09
C ALA A 113 -10.70 -10.87 -22.31
N ASN A 114 -11.69 -10.88 -21.40
CA ASN A 114 -12.00 -12.03 -20.56
C ASN A 114 -13.44 -12.52 -20.78
N ALA A 115 -13.59 -13.76 -21.23
CA ALA A 115 -14.90 -14.36 -21.50
C ALA A 115 -15.77 -14.47 -20.24
N ASP A 116 -15.19 -14.77 -19.08
CA ASP A 116 -15.93 -14.87 -17.82
C ASP A 116 -16.48 -13.51 -17.36
N ASP A 117 -15.72 -12.44 -17.57
CA ASP A 117 -16.18 -11.07 -17.27
C ASP A 117 -17.30 -10.66 -18.25
N ALA A 118 -17.20 -11.05 -19.53
CA ALA A 118 -18.24 -10.84 -20.53
C ALA A 118 -19.56 -11.54 -20.16
N GLU A 119 -19.48 -12.81 -19.75
CA GLU A 119 -20.66 -13.59 -19.34
C GLU A 119 -21.26 -13.06 -18.04
N THR A 120 -20.43 -12.62 -17.10
CA THR A 120 -20.89 -11.97 -15.86
C THR A 120 -21.62 -10.68 -16.17
N LEU A 121 -21.07 -9.84 -17.05
CA LEU A 121 -21.68 -8.59 -17.47
C LEU A 121 -23.04 -8.83 -18.15
N LYS A 122 -23.12 -9.79 -19.08
CA LYS A 122 -24.40 -10.17 -19.71
C LYS A 122 -25.46 -10.60 -18.70
N LYS A 123 -25.09 -11.34 -17.66
CA LYS A 123 -26.03 -11.75 -16.60
C LYS A 123 -26.54 -10.56 -15.77
N LEU A 124 -25.72 -9.52 -15.63
CA LEU A 124 -26.05 -8.34 -14.83
C LEU A 124 -26.93 -7.35 -15.59
N VAL A 125 -26.63 -7.07 -16.86
CA VAL A 125 -27.30 -6.00 -17.64
C VAL A 125 -27.94 -6.47 -18.95
N GLY A 126 -27.86 -7.76 -19.28
CA GLY A 126 -28.46 -8.37 -20.47
C GLY A 126 -27.59 -8.31 -21.74
N ALA A 127 -26.51 -7.51 -21.73
CA ALA A 127 -25.59 -7.36 -22.86
C ALA A 127 -24.14 -7.21 -22.38
N ALA A 128 -23.17 -7.50 -23.26
CA ALA A 128 -21.75 -7.27 -23.00
C ALA A 128 -21.33 -5.88 -23.48
N GLU A 129 -22.11 -4.86 -23.13
CA GLU A 129 -21.86 -3.46 -23.52
C GLU A 129 -21.13 -2.74 -22.39
N VAL A 130 -20.09 -1.98 -22.73
CA VAL A 130 -19.24 -1.24 -21.80
C VAL A 130 -19.25 0.25 -22.14
N PRO A 131 -19.05 1.16 -21.17
CA PRO A 131 -18.74 0.91 -19.76
C PRO A 131 -19.97 0.58 -18.92
N VAL A 132 -19.82 -0.33 -17.96
CA VAL A 132 -20.85 -0.61 -16.94
C VAL A 132 -20.23 -0.60 -15.56
N LEU A 133 -20.89 0.05 -14.62
CA LEU A 133 -20.46 0.12 -13.23
C LEU A 133 -21.46 -0.63 -12.34
N THR A 134 -20.96 -1.53 -11.50
CA THR A 134 -21.76 -2.24 -10.50
C THR A 134 -21.27 -1.94 -9.09
N VAL A 135 -22.21 -2.02 -8.15
CA VAL A 135 -21.97 -1.85 -6.71
C VAL A 135 -22.68 -2.98 -5.99
N GLY A 136 -21.93 -3.85 -5.30
CA GLY A 136 -22.51 -4.97 -4.57
C GLY A 136 -21.66 -6.23 -4.57
#